data_AF-A0A1Q9CAK1-F1
#
_entry.id   AF-A0A1Q9CAK1-F1
#
_cell.length_a   1.000
_cell.length_b   1.000
_cell.length_c   1.000
_cell.angle_alpha   90.00
_cell.angle_beta   90.00
_cell.angle_gamma   90.00
#
_symmetry.space_group_name_H-M   'P 1'
#
loop_
_entity.id
_entity.type
_entity.pdbx_description
1 polymer ?
#
loop_
_entity_poly.entity_id
_entity_poly.type
_entity_poly.pdbx_seq_one_letter_code
_entity_poly.pdbx_strand_id
1 'polypeptide(L)'
;MHVPTVVTPALVVSSPFRPRRTVWFRATFTLSALRDLFPWRCDNSPSGAASWKGLFNCQALPPVPGLRNTTADGLSRDRALVEEHAVSESERGCSGYGTFPRGGVCYSGAFLVESLHARVVTQGAHHGYVNIKAVGPKHGQCFGAGYSQHGQYISVNAGKCGLSGMSYTIRYCPDQDVINLQITAPLAGNVMMRRSGCSGVLLEESQAIAEPVPPSPVAVQPPSWMQHGVSTAVACSGEKALPSDSELCYQGTLLVETLSVRVLEHTENGGTVNMKAVGPQHGECKGAVFHQSGSNLTINDAKGCGLDGAEYKVQYCSDQDQVVVRFVKPMQVDVALARAKCEASLA
;
A
#
# COMPACT_ATOMS: atom_id res chain seq x y z
N MET A 1 -15.65 -58.36 35.78
CA MET A 1 -15.26 -57.24 34.90
C MET A 1 -15.79 -55.97 35.54
N HIS A 2 -14.91 -55.17 36.15
CA HIS A 2 -15.30 -53.93 36.83
C HIS A 2 -15.42 -52.79 35.82
N VAL A 3 -16.57 -52.14 35.82
CA VAL A 3 -16.85 -50.90 35.08
C VAL A 3 -16.75 -49.75 36.08
N PRO A 4 -15.94 -48.71 35.84
CA PRO A 4 -15.94 -47.54 36.71
C PRO A 4 -17.09 -46.60 36.35
N THR A 5 -17.91 -46.29 37.35
CA THR A 5 -18.97 -45.29 37.32
C THR A 5 -18.36 -43.89 37.38
N VAL A 6 -18.58 -43.08 36.35
CA VAL A 6 -18.18 -41.66 36.34
C VAL A 6 -19.33 -40.82 36.89
N VAL A 7 -19.11 -40.18 38.03
CA VAL A 7 -20.04 -39.23 38.66
C VAL A 7 -19.80 -37.84 38.08
N THR A 8 -20.85 -37.24 37.50
CA THR A 8 -20.84 -35.86 37.01
C THR A 8 -21.38 -34.93 38.11
N PRO A 9 -20.69 -33.83 38.48
CA PRO A 9 -21.27 -32.85 39.40
C PRO A 9 -22.20 -31.88 38.66
N ALA A 10 -23.34 -31.59 39.30
CA ALA A 10 -24.32 -30.61 38.87
C ALA A 10 -23.78 -29.17 38.99
N LEU A 11 -24.00 -28.37 37.95
CA LEU A 11 -23.71 -26.95 37.92
C LEU A 11 -24.89 -26.17 38.53
N VAL A 12 -24.65 -25.54 39.68
CA VAL A 12 -25.57 -24.57 40.28
C VAL A 12 -25.37 -23.22 39.59
N VAL A 13 -26.44 -22.68 39.00
CA VAL A 13 -26.49 -21.33 38.44
C VAL A 13 -26.95 -20.37 39.55
N SER A 14 -26.11 -19.40 39.90
CA SER A 14 -26.49 -18.23 40.68
C SER A 14 -25.99 -16.94 40.01
N SER A 15 -26.91 -15.99 39.83
CA SER A 15 -26.74 -14.68 39.21
C SER A 15 -26.39 -13.60 40.27
N PRO A 16 -26.24 -12.31 39.90
CA PRO A 16 -24.96 -11.62 39.80
C PRO A 16 -24.64 -10.72 41.01
N PHE A 17 -23.37 -10.67 41.40
CA PHE A 17 -22.83 -9.64 42.29
C PHE A 17 -21.56 -9.07 41.66
N ARG A 18 -21.51 -7.75 41.44
CA ARG A 18 -20.35 -7.04 40.87
C ARG A 18 -19.17 -7.06 41.86
N PRO A 19 -17.95 -7.50 41.50
CA PRO A 19 -16.76 -7.18 42.27
C PRO A 19 -15.99 -6.01 41.64
N ARG A 20 -15.52 -5.11 42.50
CA ARG A 20 -14.47 -4.12 42.20
C ARG A 20 -13.20 -4.89 41.80
N ARG A 21 -12.56 -4.50 40.69
CA ARG A 21 -11.31 -5.11 40.23
C ARG A 21 -10.15 -4.66 41.13
N THR A 22 -9.68 -5.57 41.98
CA THR A 22 -8.37 -5.47 42.62
C THR A 22 -7.38 -6.25 41.76
N VAL A 23 -6.28 -5.62 41.34
CA VAL A 23 -5.25 -6.28 40.51
C VAL A 23 -3.98 -6.35 41.35
N TRP A 24 -3.46 -7.55 41.53
CA TRP A 24 -2.20 -7.78 42.24
C TRP A 24 -1.08 -7.97 41.21
N PHE A 25 -0.05 -7.13 41.28
CA PHE A 25 1.15 -7.30 40.47
C PHE A 25 2.29 -7.82 41.34
N ARG A 26 2.99 -8.84 40.87
CA ARG A 26 4.27 -9.27 41.42
C ARG A 26 5.34 -8.89 40.41
N ALA A 27 6.08 -7.83 40.71
CA ALA A 27 6.99 -7.23 39.76
C ALA A 27 8.27 -6.80 40.48
N THR A 28 9.42 -7.21 39.94
CA THR A 28 10.74 -6.71 40.35
C THR A 28 11.18 -5.72 39.29
N PHE A 29 11.10 -4.41 39.59
CA PHE A 29 11.57 -3.35 38.70
C PHE A 29 12.33 -2.29 39.49
N THR A 30 13.35 -1.71 38.87
CA THR A 30 14.00 -0.47 39.29
C THR A 30 13.05 0.71 39.02
N LEU A 31 12.65 1.40 40.09
CA LEU A 31 11.76 2.57 40.04
C LEU A 31 12.47 3.78 39.42
N SER A 32 12.42 3.93 38.10
CA SER A 32 12.71 5.22 37.47
C SER A 32 11.87 5.54 36.22
N ALA A 33 11.15 4.59 35.62
CA ALA A 33 10.56 4.78 34.29
C ALA A 33 9.01 4.82 34.21
N LEU A 34 8.27 4.90 35.31
CA LEU A 34 6.79 4.81 35.28
C LEU A 34 6.03 5.95 35.97
N ARG A 35 6.71 7.03 36.36
CA ARG A 35 6.06 8.14 37.07
C ARG A 35 5.20 9.04 36.17
N ASP A 36 5.40 8.98 34.85
CA ASP A 36 4.83 9.97 33.92
C ASP A 36 3.57 9.50 33.16
N LEU A 37 3.09 8.27 33.39
CA LEU A 37 1.95 7.75 32.62
C LEU A 37 0.61 7.74 33.37
N PHE A 38 0.56 7.63 34.70
CA PHE A 38 -0.71 7.66 35.45
C PHE A 38 -0.51 8.08 36.94
N PRO A 39 -1.39 8.92 37.53
CA PRO A 39 -1.31 9.27 38.96
C PRO A 39 -1.90 8.16 39.83
N TRP A 40 -1.04 7.31 40.40
CA TRP A 40 -1.42 6.31 41.40
C TRP A 40 -1.02 6.78 42.81
N ARG A 41 -1.88 6.53 43.81
CA ARG A 41 -1.50 6.59 45.23
C ARG A 41 -1.34 5.17 45.74
N CYS A 42 -0.19 4.88 46.33
CA CYS A 42 0.08 3.63 47.03
C CYS A 42 0.43 3.99 48.48
N ASP A 43 -0.26 3.40 49.46
CA ASP A 43 0.07 3.60 50.87
C ASP A 43 1.31 2.75 51.24
N ASN A 44 2.15 3.29 52.15
CA ASN A 44 3.42 2.71 52.65
C ASN A 44 4.62 2.71 51.68
N SER A 45 4.90 3.80 50.98
CA SER A 45 6.18 3.98 50.27
C SER A 45 7.23 4.64 51.18
N PRO A 46 8.31 3.95 51.61
CA PRO A 46 9.40 4.60 52.33
C PRO A 46 10.27 5.44 51.38
N SER A 47 10.68 6.62 51.82
CA SER A 47 11.58 7.51 51.09
C SER A 47 13.03 7.07 51.27
N GLY A 48 13.56 6.29 50.32
CA GLY A 48 14.98 5.93 50.28
C GLY A 48 15.29 4.81 49.29
N ALA A 49 16.38 4.94 48.53
CA ALA A 49 16.79 3.98 47.50
C ALA A 49 17.38 2.70 48.13
N ALA A 50 16.52 1.73 48.42
CA ALA A 50 16.91 0.35 48.68
C ALA A 50 15.92 -0.61 48.03
N SER A 51 16.40 -1.77 47.58
CA SER A 51 15.61 -2.80 46.90
C SER A 51 14.69 -3.53 47.89
N TRP A 52 13.37 -3.52 47.62
CA TRP A 52 12.37 -4.19 48.46
C TRP A 52 11.55 -5.20 47.65
N LYS A 53 11.17 -6.32 48.31
CA LYS A 53 10.18 -7.28 47.81
C LYS A 53 8.98 -7.28 48.75
N GLY A 54 7.84 -6.76 48.29
CA GLY A 54 6.59 -6.72 49.04
C GLY A 54 5.37 -6.55 48.11
N LEU A 55 4.19 -6.90 48.61
CA LEU A 55 2.90 -6.69 47.93
C LEU A 55 2.40 -5.29 48.28
N PHE A 56 2.21 -4.43 47.27
CA PHE A 56 1.64 -3.10 47.44
C PHE A 56 0.18 -3.07 46.98
N ASN A 57 -0.63 -2.32 47.72
CA ASN A 57 -2.01 -2.06 47.36
C ASN A 57 -2.10 -0.63 46.79
N CYS A 58 -2.33 -0.51 45.49
CA CYS A 58 -2.43 0.78 44.82
C CYS A 58 -3.86 0.94 44.29
N GLN A 59 -4.49 2.08 44.58
CA GLN A 59 -5.80 2.44 44.05
C GLN A 59 -5.65 3.56 43.02
N ALA A 60 -6.38 3.41 41.92
CA ALA A 60 -6.55 4.48 40.95
C ALA A 60 -7.41 5.57 41.57
N LEU A 61 -6.91 6.80 41.61
CA LEU A 61 -7.70 7.94 42.07
C LEU A 61 -8.73 8.31 41.00
N PRO A 62 -9.97 8.65 41.37
CA PRO A 62 -10.94 9.19 40.42
C PRO A 62 -10.47 10.56 39.90
N PRO A 63 -10.85 10.94 38.66
CA PRO A 63 -10.48 12.22 38.09
C PRO A 63 -11.08 13.36 38.93
N VAL A 64 -10.23 14.32 39.31
CA VAL A 64 -10.64 15.51 40.07
C VAL A 64 -11.32 16.49 39.12
N PRO A 65 -12.61 16.82 39.29
CA PRO A 65 -13.25 17.87 38.49
C PRO A 65 -12.99 19.22 39.14
N GLY A 66 -12.39 20.15 38.38
CA GLY A 66 -12.37 21.57 38.73
C GLY A 66 -11.03 22.08 39.28
N LEU A 67 -10.12 22.41 38.38
CA LEU A 67 -9.19 23.52 38.60
C LEU A 67 -9.39 24.52 37.46
N ARG A 68 -10.15 25.59 37.76
CA ARG A 68 -10.16 26.82 36.97
C ARG A 68 -8.90 27.59 37.35
N ASN A 69 -7.95 27.68 36.43
CA ASN A 69 -6.91 28.71 36.50
C ASN A 69 -7.47 29.97 35.85
N THR A 70 -7.78 30.96 36.68
CA THR A 70 -7.92 32.35 36.29
C THR A 70 -6.56 33.04 36.41
N THR A 71 -5.97 33.39 35.28
CA THR A 71 -5.09 34.54 35.18
C THR A 71 -5.32 35.19 33.82
N ALA A 72 -5.86 36.39 33.88
CA ALA A 72 -5.95 37.32 32.76
C ALA A 72 -4.57 37.94 32.53
N ASP A 73 -4.17 38.09 31.26
CA ASP A 73 -4.01 39.39 30.59
C ASP A 73 -3.07 39.30 29.38
N GLY A 74 -3.49 39.94 28.29
CA GLY A 74 -2.56 40.64 27.39
C GLY A 74 -2.16 39.95 26.09
N LEU A 75 -2.73 40.46 24.99
CA LEU A 75 -2.05 40.72 23.70
C LEU A 75 -1.47 39.53 22.92
N SER A 76 -2.20 39.06 21.90
CA SER A 76 -1.83 39.29 20.49
C SER A 76 -2.86 38.60 19.58
N ARG A 77 -3.36 39.35 18.62
CA ARG A 77 -4.11 38.82 17.48
C ARG A 77 -3.10 38.16 16.55
N ASP A 78 -2.88 36.86 16.73
CA ASP A 78 -2.29 36.04 15.67
C ASP A 78 -3.28 34.96 15.25
N ARG A 79 -3.71 35.16 14.01
CA ARG A 79 -4.60 34.33 13.23
C ARG A 79 -3.90 32.99 13.01
N ALA A 80 -4.10 32.05 13.93
CA ALA A 80 -3.73 30.65 13.73
C ALA A 80 -4.53 30.12 12.54
N LEU A 81 -3.89 30.15 11.36
CA LEU A 81 -4.26 29.30 10.25
C LEU A 81 -4.13 27.87 10.78
N VAL A 82 -5.28 27.24 10.99
CA VAL A 82 -5.35 25.78 11.11
C VAL A 82 -4.91 25.27 9.74
N GLU A 83 -3.62 24.99 9.63
CA GLU A 83 -3.07 24.19 8.55
C GLU A 83 -3.66 22.79 8.77
N GLU A 84 -4.80 22.54 8.12
CA GLU A 84 -5.27 21.17 7.87
C GLU A 84 -4.16 20.48 7.08
N HIS A 85 -3.21 19.90 7.82
CA HIS A 85 -2.38 18.85 7.28
C HIS A 85 -3.34 17.77 6.81
N ALA A 86 -3.56 17.71 5.51
CA ALA A 86 -4.09 16.55 4.83
C ALA A 86 -3.10 15.41 5.10
N VAL A 87 -3.20 14.81 6.29
CA VAL A 87 -2.62 13.51 6.57
C VAL A 87 -3.18 12.63 5.48
N SER A 88 -2.29 12.21 4.57
CA SER A 88 -2.61 11.35 3.44
C SER A 88 -3.57 10.28 3.93
N GLU A 89 -4.79 10.21 3.39
CA GLU A 89 -5.81 9.26 3.83
C GLU A 89 -5.30 7.81 3.82
N SER A 90 -4.21 7.54 3.08
CA SER A 90 -3.48 6.28 3.09
C SER A 90 -2.85 5.90 4.44
N GLU A 91 -2.63 6.83 5.37
CA GLU A 91 -2.01 6.57 6.68
C GLU A 91 -3.03 6.32 7.80
N ARG A 92 -4.32 6.60 7.59
CA ARG A 92 -5.35 6.21 8.55
C ARG A 92 -5.50 4.71 8.51
N GLY A 93 -4.86 4.04 9.46
CA GLY A 93 -4.88 2.59 9.60
C GLY A 93 -6.31 2.03 9.55
N CYS A 94 -6.44 0.83 8.98
CA CYS A 94 -7.70 0.11 8.90
C CYS A 94 -8.27 -0.15 10.31
N SER A 95 -9.43 0.40 10.63
CA SER A 95 -10.08 0.26 11.94
C SER A 95 -11.43 -0.46 11.85
N GLY A 96 -11.93 -0.86 13.02
CA GLY A 96 -13.26 -1.42 13.18
C GLY A 96 -13.29 -2.93 13.39
N TYR A 97 -14.40 -3.39 13.96
CA TYR A 97 -14.72 -4.80 14.12
C TYR A 97 -16.03 -5.10 13.41
N GLY A 98 -16.03 -6.05 12.49
CA GLY A 98 -17.19 -6.34 11.67
C GLY A 98 -16.87 -7.35 10.59
N THR A 99 -17.91 -7.99 10.08
CA THR A 99 -17.79 -8.91 8.95
C THR A 99 -17.90 -8.14 7.64
N PHE A 100 -17.33 -8.71 6.59
CA PHE A 100 -17.47 -8.23 5.23
C PHE A 100 -18.97 -8.03 4.89
N PRO A 101 -19.37 -7.10 4.00
CA PRO A 101 -20.78 -6.78 3.79
C PRO A 101 -21.53 -7.89 3.04
N ARG A 102 -22.86 -7.97 3.24
CA ARG A 102 -23.72 -8.94 2.53
C ARG A 102 -23.54 -8.87 1.01
N GLY A 103 -23.82 -10.00 0.34
CA GLY A 103 -23.70 -10.15 -1.11
C GLY A 103 -24.44 -9.05 -1.89
N GLY A 104 -23.91 -8.73 -3.07
CA GLY A 104 -24.41 -7.67 -3.95
C GLY A 104 -23.70 -6.33 -3.82
N VAL A 105 -22.76 -6.18 -2.88
CA VAL A 105 -21.98 -4.95 -2.71
C VAL A 105 -20.73 -4.97 -3.60
N CYS A 106 -20.42 -3.81 -4.19
CA CYS A 106 -19.26 -3.61 -5.04
C CYS A 106 -18.32 -2.54 -4.48
N TYR A 107 -17.03 -2.74 -4.72
CA TYR A 107 -15.95 -1.84 -4.34
C TYR A 107 -15.10 -1.54 -5.57
N SER A 108 -14.63 -0.30 -5.68
CA SER A 108 -13.73 0.11 -6.74
C SER A 108 -12.62 0.98 -6.15
N GLY A 109 -11.42 0.80 -6.69
CA GLY A 109 -10.25 1.62 -6.38
C GLY A 109 -9.31 1.64 -7.57
N ALA A 110 -8.25 2.44 -7.49
CA ALA A 110 -7.23 2.48 -8.52
C ALA A 110 -5.85 2.49 -7.89
N PHE A 111 -4.90 1.86 -8.57
CA PHE A 111 -3.49 1.88 -8.21
C PHE A 111 -2.68 2.09 -9.48
N LEU A 112 -1.99 3.23 -9.54
CA LEU A 112 -1.32 3.68 -10.76
C LEU A 112 -2.32 3.75 -11.93
N VAL A 113 -2.11 2.95 -12.98
CA VAL A 113 -2.99 2.81 -14.16
C VAL A 113 -3.93 1.61 -14.07
N GLU A 114 -3.87 0.84 -12.98
CA GLU A 114 -4.78 -0.29 -12.75
C GLU A 114 -6.06 0.19 -12.07
N SER A 115 -7.21 -0.13 -12.66
CA SER A 115 -8.51 -0.03 -11.99
C SER A 115 -8.87 -1.37 -11.38
N LEU A 116 -9.15 -1.40 -10.08
CA LEU A 116 -9.56 -2.60 -9.36
C LEU A 116 -11.03 -2.53 -9.02
N HIS A 117 -11.75 -3.61 -9.32
CA HIS A 117 -13.16 -3.78 -8.99
C HIS A 117 -13.34 -5.09 -8.25
N ALA A 118 -14.12 -5.06 -7.16
CA ALA A 118 -14.51 -6.25 -6.42
C ALA A 118 -16.02 -6.28 -6.20
N ARG A 119 -16.64 -7.45 -6.33
CA ARG A 119 -18.05 -7.71 -6.00
C ARG A 119 -18.14 -8.86 -5.02
N VAL A 120 -18.86 -8.66 -3.94
CA VAL A 120 -19.20 -9.74 -2.99
C VAL A 120 -20.43 -10.46 -3.53
N VAL A 121 -20.35 -11.78 -3.75
CA VAL A 121 -21.42 -12.55 -4.42
C VAL A 121 -22.37 -13.22 -3.42
N THR A 122 -21.85 -14.00 -2.47
CA THR A 122 -22.68 -14.71 -1.47
C THR A 122 -21.96 -14.76 -0.13
N GLN A 123 -22.70 -14.73 0.99
CA GLN A 123 -22.09 -14.54 2.31
C GLN A 123 -22.68 -15.35 3.46
N GLY A 124 -21.81 -16.13 4.12
CA GLY A 124 -21.87 -16.42 5.55
C GLY A 124 -21.07 -15.37 6.35
N ALA A 125 -21.05 -15.49 7.69
CA ALA A 125 -20.44 -14.47 8.55
C ALA A 125 -18.93 -14.26 8.33
N HIS A 126 -18.18 -15.31 7.97
CA HIS A 126 -16.71 -15.26 7.87
C HIS A 126 -16.16 -15.91 6.59
N HIS A 127 -17.03 -16.33 5.67
CA HIS A 127 -16.66 -16.96 4.42
C HIS A 127 -17.70 -16.64 3.35
N GLY A 128 -17.28 -16.67 2.10
CA GLY A 128 -18.16 -16.39 0.98
C GLY A 128 -17.42 -16.43 -0.34
N TYR A 129 -17.99 -15.77 -1.33
CA TYR A 129 -17.43 -15.70 -2.68
C TYR A 129 -17.28 -14.25 -3.13
N VAL A 130 -16.19 -13.96 -3.82
CA VAL A 130 -15.90 -12.66 -4.43
C VAL A 130 -15.57 -12.80 -5.91
N ASN A 131 -15.95 -11.79 -6.67
CA ASN A 131 -15.43 -11.55 -8.00
C ASN A 131 -14.47 -10.37 -7.90
N ILE A 132 -13.24 -10.52 -8.41
CA ILE A 132 -12.25 -9.45 -8.43
C ILE A 132 -11.76 -9.31 -9.87
N LYS A 133 -11.71 -8.08 -10.36
CA LYS A 133 -11.20 -7.75 -11.70
C LYS A 133 -10.29 -6.54 -11.62
N ALA A 134 -9.08 -6.71 -12.12
CA ALA A 134 -8.14 -5.64 -12.38
C ALA A 134 -8.14 -5.34 -13.87
N VAL A 135 -8.28 -4.07 -14.22
CA VAL A 135 -8.25 -3.55 -15.59
C VAL A 135 -7.05 -2.62 -15.72
N GLY A 136 -6.12 -2.98 -16.58
CA GLY A 136 -4.89 -2.23 -16.82
C GLY A 136 -3.74 -3.15 -17.31
N PRO A 137 -2.51 -2.65 -17.37
CA PRO A 137 -1.34 -3.44 -17.78
C PRO A 137 -1.17 -4.79 -17.04
N LYS A 138 -1.45 -4.82 -15.74
CA LYS A 138 -1.42 -5.97 -14.83
C LYS A 138 -2.83 -6.50 -14.59
N HIS A 139 -3.60 -6.61 -15.68
CA HIS A 139 -4.93 -7.19 -15.69
C HIS A 139 -4.98 -8.59 -15.07
N GLY A 140 -6.15 -8.91 -14.55
CA GLY A 140 -6.46 -10.24 -14.08
C GLY A 140 -7.88 -10.26 -13.52
N GLN A 141 -8.51 -11.42 -13.56
CA GLN A 141 -9.88 -11.57 -13.10
C GLN A 141 -10.08 -12.93 -12.46
N CYS A 142 -10.96 -12.95 -11.46
CA CYS A 142 -11.46 -14.17 -10.88
C CYS A 142 -12.93 -13.99 -10.52
N PHE A 143 -13.69 -15.05 -10.74
CA PHE A 143 -15.12 -15.11 -10.46
C PHE A 143 -15.40 -16.28 -9.55
N GLY A 144 -16.26 -16.06 -8.56
CA GLY A 144 -16.61 -17.09 -7.57
C GLY A 144 -15.42 -17.55 -6.74
N ALA A 145 -14.43 -16.67 -6.51
CA ALA A 145 -13.30 -17.03 -5.67
C ALA A 145 -13.73 -17.10 -4.20
N GLY A 146 -13.51 -18.24 -3.57
CA GLY A 146 -13.79 -18.42 -2.15
C GLY A 146 -12.88 -17.54 -1.30
N TYR A 147 -13.44 -16.87 -0.30
CA TYR A 147 -12.65 -16.13 0.68
C TYR A 147 -12.97 -16.57 2.11
N SER A 148 -12.00 -16.40 3.01
CA SER A 148 -12.18 -16.47 4.46
C SER A 148 -11.75 -15.16 5.12
N GLN A 149 -12.45 -14.77 6.17
CA GLN A 149 -12.16 -13.56 6.94
C GLN A 149 -11.71 -13.92 8.36
N HIS A 150 -10.56 -13.40 8.77
CA HIS A 150 -10.03 -13.52 10.13
C HIS A 150 -9.73 -12.12 10.68
N GLY A 151 -10.64 -11.62 11.53
CA GLY A 151 -10.62 -10.21 11.95
C GLY A 151 -10.84 -9.30 10.73
N GLN A 152 -9.90 -8.39 10.47
CA GLN A 152 -9.95 -7.51 9.30
C GLN A 152 -9.35 -8.16 8.04
N TYR A 153 -8.54 -9.21 8.18
CA TYR A 153 -7.83 -9.82 7.06
C TYR A 153 -8.76 -10.72 6.24
N ILE A 154 -8.64 -10.60 4.93
CA ILE A 154 -9.37 -11.43 3.97
C ILE A 154 -8.33 -12.26 3.20
N SER A 155 -8.47 -13.57 3.31
CA SER A 155 -7.73 -14.52 2.50
C SER A 155 -8.61 -14.95 1.35
N VAL A 156 -8.17 -14.73 0.11
CA VAL A 156 -8.89 -15.18 -1.09
C VAL A 156 -8.15 -16.39 -1.63
N ASN A 157 -8.82 -17.54 -1.68
CA ASN A 157 -8.25 -18.79 -2.15
C ASN A 157 -8.24 -18.84 -3.68
N ALA A 158 -7.35 -18.07 -4.28
CA ALA A 158 -7.20 -18.05 -5.73
C ALA A 158 -5.78 -17.69 -6.09
N GLY A 159 -4.98 -18.70 -6.43
CA GLY A 159 -3.66 -18.52 -7.06
C GLY A 159 -3.70 -17.80 -8.42
N LYS A 160 -4.82 -17.16 -8.77
CA LYS A 160 -5.07 -16.37 -9.99
C LYS A 160 -6.01 -15.17 -9.79
N CYS A 161 -6.38 -14.81 -8.56
CA CYS A 161 -7.23 -13.63 -8.36
C CYS A 161 -6.44 -12.33 -8.47
N GLY A 162 -6.99 -11.36 -9.19
CA GLY A 162 -6.54 -9.97 -9.17
C GLY A 162 -5.26 -9.71 -9.97
N LEU A 163 -4.41 -8.86 -9.41
CA LEU A 163 -3.22 -8.28 -10.04
C LEU A 163 -2.15 -9.35 -10.32
N SER A 164 -2.09 -9.85 -11.55
CA SER A 164 -1.16 -10.92 -11.94
C SER A 164 0.30 -10.51 -11.70
N GLY A 165 1.06 -11.40 -11.05
CA GLY A 165 2.47 -11.16 -10.73
C GLY A 165 2.72 -10.18 -9.58
N MET A 166 1.68 -9.85 -8.80
CA MET A 166 1.82 -9.03 -7.59
C MET A 166 1.54 -9.85 -6.33
N SER A 167 2.27 -9.52 -5.26
CA SER A 167 2.00 -9.98 -3.90
C SER A 167 1.22 -8.88 -3.18
N TYR A 168 0.09 -9.21 -2.58
CA TYR A 168 -0.73 -8.26 -1.84
C TYR A 168 -1.47 -8.91 -0.68
N THR A 169 -1.90 -8.09 0.29
CA THR A 169 -2.80 -8.50 1.37
C THR A 169 -4.09 -7.67 1.29
N ILE A 170 -5.22 -8.30 1.62
CA ILE A 170 -6.52 -7.64 1.61
C ILE A 170 -7.01 -7.48 3.05
N ARG A 171 -7.43 -6.28 3.41
CA ARG A 171 -8.12 -5.97 4.67
C ARG A 171 -9.44 -5.28 4.40
N TYR A 172 -10.45 -5.61 5.17
CA TYR A 172 -11.69 -4.84 5.23
C TYR A 172 -11.70 -3.97 6.48
N CYS A 173 -12.09 -2.71 6.31
CA CYS A 173 -12.16 -1.71 7.38
C CYS A 173 -13.64 -1.37 7.64
N PRO A 174 -14.32 -2.06 8.57
CA PRO A 174 -15.77 -1.96 8.74
C PRO A 174 -16.26 -0.54 9.07
N ASP A 175 -15.51 0.22 9.85
CA ASP A 175 -15.90 1.58 10.26
C ASP A 175 -15.96 2.55 9.08
N GLN A 176 -15.21 2.25 8.02
CA GLN A 176 -15.05 3.09 6.84
C GLN A 176 -15.78 2.51 5.62
N ASP A 177 -16.26 1.27 5.69
CA ASP A 177 -16.82 0.51 4.56
C ASP A 177 -15.92 0.57 3.32
N VAL A 178 -14.64 0.21 3.50
CA VAL A 178 -13.61 0.18 2.46
C VAL A 178 -12.79 -1.11 2.52
N ILE A 179 -12.21 -1.48 1.37
CA ILE A 179 -11.22 -2.54 1.26
C ILE A 179 -9.85 -1.89 1.08
N ASN A 180 -8.93 -2.15 2.00
CA ASN A 180 -7.53 -1.79 1.85
C ASN A 180 -6.77 -2.98 1.23
N LEU A 181 -6.22 -2.80 0.04
CA LEU A 181 -5.36 -3.77 -0.63
C LEU A 181 -3.93 -3.25 -0.59
N GLN A 182 -3.11 -3.89 0.25
CA GLN A 182 -1.70 -3.53 0.44
C GLN A 182 -0.83 -4.42 -0.45
N ILE A 183 -0.31 -3.85 -1.52
CA ILE A 183 0.63 -4.48 -2.45
C ILE A 183 2.02 -4.45 -1.81
N THR A 184 2.67 -5.60 -1.70
CA THR A 184 4.02 -5.75 -1.12
C THR A 184 5.09 -5.96 -2.18
N ALA A 185 4.73 -6.51 -3.34
CA ALA A 185 5.63 -6.69 -4.48
C ALA A 185 4.84 -6.69 -5.79
N PRO A 186 5.46 -6.29 -6.92
CA PRO A 186 6.84 -5.81 -7.02
C PRO A 186 6.97 -4.31 -6.67
N LEU A 187 5.86 -3.58 -6.63
CA LEU A 187 5.81 -2.18 -6.22
C LEU A 187 4.95 -2.08 -4.96
N ALA A 188 5.57 -1.70 -3.85
CA ALA A 188 4.84 -1.54 -2.60
C ALA A 188 3.86 -0.37 -2.72
N GLY A 189 2.61 -0.57 -2.29
CA GLY A 189 1.58 0.44 -2.39
C GLY A 189 0.32 0.05 -1.65
N ASN A 190 -0.54 1.02 -1.37
CA ASN A 190 -1.84 0.78 -0.75
C ASN A 190 -2.94 1.24 -1.71
N VAL A 191 -3.94 0.40 -1.90
CA VAL A 191 -5.12 0.69 -2.71
C VAL A 191 -6.31 0.74 -1.78
N MET A 192 -6.92 1.91 -1.67
CA MET A 192 -8.19 2.03 -0.97
C MET A 192 -9.35 1.88 -1.94
N MET A 193 -10.04 0.74 -1.89
CA MET A 193 -11.25 0.52 -2.67
C MET A 193 -12.47 0.95 -1.86
N ARG A 194 -13.23 1.90 -2.39
CA ARG A 194 -14.45 2.43 -1.76
C ARG A 194 -15.68 1.75 -2.34
N ARG A 195 -16.76 1.71 -1.57
CA ARG A 195 -18.06 1.22 -2.07
C ARG A 195 -18.44 2.00 -3.34
N SER A 196 -18.89 1.28 -4.35
CA SER A 196 -19.25 1.82 -5.66
C SER A 196 -20.43 1.04 -6.25
N GLY A 197 -21.04 1.57 -7.30
CA GLY A 197 -21.96 0.79 -8.13
C GLY A 197 -21.24 -0.39 -8.77
N CYS A 198 -21.93 -1.53 -8.92
CA CYS A 198 -21.35 -2.66 -9.63
C CYS A 198 -21.19 -2.31 -11.10
N SER A 199 -19.94 -2.10 -11.53
CA SER A 199 -19.60 -1.90 -12.94
C SER A 199 -20.06 -3.10 -13.76
N GLY A 200 -20.58 -2.84 -14.97
CA GLY A 200 -20.95 -3.89 -15.94
C GLY A 200 -19.83 -4.92 -16.17
N VAL A 201 -18.58 -4.46 -16.01
CA VAL A 201 -17.35 -5.24 -16.03
C VAL A 201 -17.34 -6.45 -15.09
N LEU A 202 -18.10 -6.42 -13.98
CA LEU A 202 -18.26 -7.55 -13.03
C LEU A 202 -19.60 -8.29 -13.17
N LEU A 203 -20.56 -7.73 -13.94
CA LEU A 203 -21.89 -8.28 -14.10
C LEU A 203 -21.97 -9.30 -15.25
N GLU A 204 -21.22 -9.06 -16.32
CA GLU A 204 -21.31 -9.82 -17.57
C GLU A 204 -20.94 -11.31 -17.42
N GLU A 205 -20.04 -11.65 -16.49
CA GLU A 205 -19.59 -13.04 -16.30
C GLU A 205 -20.37 -13.80 -15.20
N SER A 206 -21.25 -13.12 -14.46
CA SER A 206 -22.06 -13.76 -13.40
C SER A 206 -23.22 -14.60 -13.96
N GLN A 207 -23.52 -14.49 -15.26
CA GLN A 207 -24.64 -15.17 -15.92
C GLN A 207 -24.26 -16.53 -16.53
N ALA A 208 -22.97 -16.92 -16.51
CA ALA A 208 -22.50 -18.17 -17.12
C ALA A 208 -22.69 -19.43 -16.26
N ILE A 209 -23.34 -19.34 -15.08
CA ILE A 209 -23.49 -20.48 -14.14
C ILE A 209 -24.97 -20.89 -13.97
N ALA A 210 -25.91 -20.32 -14.73
CA ALA A 210 -27.30 -20.77 -14.73
C ALA A 210 -27.75 -21.22 -16.12
N GLU A 211 -28.11 -22.50 -16.21
CA GLU A 211 -28.78 -23.23 -17.30
C GLU A 211 -27.94 -23.80 -18.48
N PRO A 212 -28.20 -25.07 -18.89
CA PRO A 212 -27.66 -25.66 -20.10
C PRO A 212 -28.36 -25.06 -21.33
N VAL A 213 -27.71 -24.10 -21.99
CA VAL A 213 -28.23 -23.52 -23.25
C VAL A 213 -27.92 -24.47 -24.42
N PRO A 214 -28.90 -24.79 -25.29
CA PRO A 214 -28.68 -25.62 -26.47
C PRO A 214 -27.72 -24.96 -27.48
N PRO A 215 -26.97 -25.74 -28.27
CA PRO A 215 -25.95 -25.20 -29.16
C PRO A 215 -26.59 -24.39 -30.30
N SER A 216 -26.32 -23.09 -30.36
CA SER A 216 -26.45 -22.30 -31.57
C SER A 216 -25.09 -21.73 -31.98
N PRO A 217 -24.69 -21.87 -33.25
CA PRO A 217 -23.37 -21.48 -33.70
C PRO A 217 -23.42 -20.08 -34.32
N VAL A 218 -22.91 -19.06 -33.61
CA VAL A 218 -22.31 -17.90 -34.29
C VAL A 218 -21.15 -17.44 -33.43
N ALA A 219 -19.93 -17.71 -33.91
CA ALA A 219 -18.72 -17.15 -33.34
C ALA A 219 -18.71 -15.63 -33.60
N VAL A 220 -19.18 -14.86 -32.61
CA VAL A 220 -18.99 -13.41 -32.61
C VAL A 220 -17.53 -13.17 -32.24
N GLN A 221 -16.73 -12.77 -33.23
CA GLN A 221 -15.37 -12.30 -32.98
C GLN A 221 -15.44 -11.07 -32.05
N PRO A 222 -14.64 -11.03 -30.97
CA PRO A 222 -14.61 -9.87 -30.09
C PRO A 222 -14.20 -8.61 -30.88
N PRO A 223 -14.74 -7.43 -30.53
CA PRO A 223 -14.39 -6.17 -31.19
C PRO A 223 -12.89 -5.88 -31.12
N SER A 224 -12.29 -5.47 -32.24
CA SER A 224 -10.85 -5.22 -32.41
C SER A 224 -10.25 -4.18 -31.44
N TRP A 225 -11.08 -3.34 -30.81
CA TRP A 225 -10.61 -2.32 -29.86
C TRP A 225 -10.24 -2.88 -28.48
N MET A 226 -10.58 -4.14 -28.16
CA MET A 226 -10.10 -4.82 -26.94
C MET A 226 -8.71 -5.48 -27.11
N GLN A 227 -8.09 -5.44 -28.29
CA GLN A 227 -6.76 -6.02 -28.51
C GLN A 227 -5.60 -5.06 -28.24
N HIS A 228 -5.88 -3.83 -27.80
CA HIS A 228 -4.84 -2.90 -27.39
C HIS A 228 -4.55 -3.03 -25.89
N GLY A 229 -3.87 -4.11 -25.52
CA GLY A 229 -2.99 -4.05 -24.37
C GLY A 229 -2.03 -2.88 -24.62
N VAL A 230 -2.16 -1.82 -23.83
CA VAL A 230 -1.33 -0.61 -23.92
C VAL A 230 0.11 -0.99 -23.55
N SER A 231 0.83 -1.53 -24.53
CA SER A 231 2.27 -1.38 -24.64
C SER A 231 2.47 -0.35 -25.73
N THR A 232 2.32 0.93 -25.37
CA THR A 232 2.81 2.03 -26.22
C THR A 232 4.32 2.00 -26.13
N ALA A 233 4.93 1.03 -26.81
CA ALA A 233 6.38 1.04 -27.01
C ALA A 233 6.71 2.37 -27.67
N VAL A 234 7.54 3.17 -27.01
CA VAL A 234 7.93 4.47 -27.54
C VAL A 234 8.85 4.19 -28.73
N ALA A 235 8.42 4.60 -29.92
CA ALA A 235 9.26 4.50 -31.10
C ALA A 235 10.51 5.39 -30.90
N CYS A 236 11.68 4.75 -30.87
CA CYS A 236 12.97 5.41 -30.75
C CYS A 236 13.66 5.33 -32.10
N SER A 237 14.03 6.47 -32.70
CA SER A 237 14.75 6.50 -33.97
C SER A 237 15.96 7.43 -33.92
N GLY A 238 16.86 7.20 -34.88
CA GLY A 238 18.14 7.87 -34.99
C GLY A 238 19.26 7.15 -34.26
N GLU A 239 20.48 7.35 -34.75
CA GLU A 239 21.71 6.70 -34.25
C GLU A 239 22.82 7.71 -33.95
N LYS A 240 22.48 9.00 -33.88
CA LYS A 240 23.49 10.04 -33.61
C LYS A 240 23.91 9.98 -32.14
N ALA A 241 25.16 10.37 -31.91
CA ALA A 241 25.69 10.58 -30.57
C ALA A 241 24.89 11.68 -29.84
N LEU A 242 25.01 11.69 -28.50
CA LEU A 242 24.49 12.78 -27.69
C LEU A 242 25.05 14.14 -28.16
N PRO A 243 24.27 15.24 -28.11
CA PRO A 243 24.74 16.56 -28.50
C PRO A 243 25.89 17.03 -27.63
N SER A 244 26.93 17.64 -28.22
CA SER A 244 28.14 18.13 -27.53
C SER A 244 27.94 19.32 -26.57
N ASP A 245 26.71 19.59 -26.16
CA ASP A 245 26.41 20.65 -25.19
C ASP A 245 26.98 20.28 -23.82
N SER A 246 27.44 21.28 -23.07
CA SER A 246 28.11 21.10 -21.78
C SER A 246 27.21 20.53 -20.69
N GLU A 247 25.89 20.54 -20.89
CA GLU A 247 24.94 19.99 -19.92
C GLU A 247 23.64 19.57 -20.63
N LEU A 248 23.33 18.27 -20.58
CA LEU A 248 22.09 17.73 -21.12
C LEU A 248 21.24 17.18 -20.00
N CYS A 249 20.00 17.63 -19.91
CA CYS A 249 19.03 17.08 -18.97
C CYS A 249 17.80 16.59 -19.71
N TYR A 250 17.33 15.43 -19.28
CA TYR A 250 16.14 14.77 -19.76
C TYR A 250 15.25 14.45 -18.58
N GLN A 251 13.96 14.72 -18.72
CA GLN A 251 12.98 14.49 -17.67
C GLN A 251 11.71 13.91 -18.26
N GLY A 252 11.09 13.01 -17.52
CA GLY A 252 9.80 12.45 -17.86
C GLY A 252 9.13 11.85 -16.65
N THR A 253 7.88 11.47 -16.82
CA THR A 253 7.05 10.91 -15.75
C THR A 253 6.56 9.54 -16.16
N LEU A 254 6.79 8.55 -15.30
CA LEU A 254 6.15 7.26 -15.37
C LEU A 254 5.13 7.19 -14.23
N LEU A 255 3.85 7.31 -14.57
CA LEU A 255 2.76 7.27 -13.59
C LEU A 255 2.87 8.46 -12.60
N VAL A 256 3.30 8.20 -11.37
CA VAL A 256 3.54 9.19 -10.31
C VAL A 256 5.03 9.35 -9.99
N GLU A 257 5.90 8.66 -10.73
CA GLU A 257 7.35 8.75 -10.58
C GLU A 257 7.93 9.70 -11.63
N THR A 258 8.74 10.64 -11.18
CA THR A 258 9.51 11.52 -12.05
C THR A 258 10.91 10.94 -12.21
N LEU A 259 11.29 10.64 -13.45
CA LEU A 259 12.64 10.23 -13.80
C LEU A 259 13.38 11.39 -14.42
N SER A 260 14.58 11.63 -13.92
CA SER A 260 15.47 12.71 -14.38
C SER A 260 16.85 12.12 -14.68
N VAL A 261 17.41 12.50 -15.82
CA VAL A 261 18.72 12.05 -16.29
C VAL A 261 19.50 13.30 -16.68
N ARG A 262 20.65 13.51 -16.03
CA ARG A 262 21.57 14.61 -16.33
C ARG A 262 22.90 14.05 -16.78
N VAL A 263 23.26 14.31 -18.03
CA VAL A 263 24.58 13.98 -18.59
C VAL A 263 25.55 15.08 -18.15
N LEU A 264 26.58 14.70 -17.41
CA LEU A 264 27.58 15.63 -16.87
C LEU A 264 28.72 15.86 -17.87
N GLU A 265 29.31 14.76 -18.32
CA GLU A 265 30.40 14.76 -19.29
C GLU A 265 30.13 13.64 -20.29
N HIS A 266 30.41 13.87 -21.56
CA HIS A 266 30.32 12.83 -22.57
C HIS A 266 31.37 13.01 -23.66
N THR A 267 31.76 11.87 -24.22
CA THR A 267 32.62 11.69 -25.39
C THR A 267 31.81 10.95 -26.46
N GLU A 268 32.38 10.68 -27.63
CA GLU A 268 31.69 9.96 -28.71
C GLU A 268 31.12 8.59 -28.27
N ASN A 269 31.74 7.90 -27.31
CA ASN A 269 31.41 6.51 -26.95
C ASN A 269 30.97 6.30 -25.50
N GLY A 270 30.80 7.37 -24.72
CA GLY A 270 30.42 7.24 -23.32
C GLY A 270 30.68 8.50 -22.50
N GLY A 271 30.33 8.44 -21.22
CA GLY A 271 30.36 9.59 -20.34
C GLY A 271 29.94 9.28 -18.92
N THR A 272 29.57 10.31 -18.18
CA THR A 272 29.02 10.22 -16.83
C THR A 272 27.64 10.84 -16.75
N VAL A 273 26.77 10.23 -15.95
CA VAL A 273 25.37 10.63 -15.80
C VAL A 273 24.96 10.63 -14.34
N ASN A 274 24.14 11.61 -13.97
CA ASN A 274 23.37 11.58 -12.74
C ASN A 274 21.95 11.13 -13.10
N MET A 275 21.43 10.12 -12.40
CA MET A 275 20.03 9.73 -12.53
C MET A 275 19.33 9.92 -11.20
N LYS A 276 18.08 10.35 -11.28
CA LYS A 276 17.22 10.53 -10.12
C LYS A 276 15.82 10.06 -10.44
N ALA A 277 15.29 9.18 -9.61
CA ALA A 277 13.89 8.78 -9.61
C ALA A 277 13.23 9.32 -8.33
N VAL A 278 12.14 10.07 -8.49
CA VAL A 278 11.36 10.63 -7.38
C VAL A 278 9.92 10.14 -7.47
N GLY A 279 9.49 9.37 -6.49
CA GLY A 279 8.12 8.87 -6.35
C GLY A 279 8.06 7.71 -5.36
N PRO A 280 7.11 6.77 -5.51
CA PRO A 280 7.05 5.56 -4.68
C PRO A 280 8.35 4.76 -4.69
N GLN A 281 8.97 4.58 -5.86
CA GLN A 281 10.39 4.24 -5.96
C GLN A 281 11.21 5.52 -5.90
N HIS A 282 12.23 5.51 -5.06
CA HIS A 282 13.17 6.61 -4.93
C HIS A 282 14.58 6.10 -5.09
N GLY A 283 15.40 6.89 -5.75
CA GLY A 283 16.83 6.77 -5.62
C GLY A 283 17.56 7.65 -6.61
N GLU A 284 18.85 7.69 -6.40
CA GLU A 284 19.71 8.71 -6.97
C GLU A 284 21.12 8.14 -7.08
N CYS A 285 21.65 8.17 -8.29
CA CYS A 285 23.04 7.85 -8.53
C CYS A 285 23.72 9.07 -9.14
N LYS A 286 24.95 9.33 -8.68
CA LYS A 286 25.77 10.43 -9.15
C LYS A 286 27.03 9.90 -9.81
N GLY A 287 27.37 10.44 -10.98
CA GLY A 287 28.57 10.09 -11.72
C GLY A 287 28.59 8.64 -12.24
N ALA A 288 27.42 8.05 -12.51
CA ALA A 288 27.36 6.71 -13.09
C ALA A 288 27.97 6.75 -14.50
N VAL A 289 28.87 5.82 -14.79
CA VAL A 289 29.54 5.77 -16.09
C VAL A 289 28.62 5.08 -17.09
N PHE A 290 28.43 5.66 -18.26
CA PHE A 290 27.69 5.03 -19.34
C PHE A 290 28.55 4.87 -20.60
N HIS A 291 28.26 3.83 -21.38
CA HIS A 291 28.78 3.62 -22.72
C HIS A 291 27.66 3.74 -23.75
N GLN A 292 27.93 4.44 -24.84
CA GLN A 292 27.00 4.57 -25.95
C GLN A 292 27.42 3.66 -27.10
N SER A 293 26.49 2.86 -27.62
CA SER A 293 26.68 2.05 -28.83
C SER A 293 25.45 2.21 -29.73
N GLY A 294 25.60 3.03 -30.77
CA GLY A 294 24.47 3.53 -31.56
C GLY A 294 23.51 4.33 -30.67
N SER A 295 22.23 3.97 -30.66
CA SER A 295 21.22 4.56 -29.79
C SER A 295 21.19 3.97 -28.38
N ASN A 296 21.87 2.85 -28.10
CA ASN A 296 21.82 2.21 -26.78
C ASN A 296 22.80 2.86 -25.81
N LEU A 297 22.31 3.18 -24.60
CA LEU A 297 23.10 3.67 -23.48
C LEU A 297 23.20 2.57 -22.42
N THR A 298 24.39 2.01 -22.24
CA THR A 298 24.68 1.03 -21.19
C THR A 298 25.24 1.75 -19.98
N ILE A 299 24.47 1.83 -18.90
CA ILE A 299 24.89 2.46 -17.65
C ILE A 299 25.55 1.40 -16.78
N ASN A 300 26.87 1.51 -16.62
CA ASN A 300 27.63 0.71 -15.67
C ASN A 300 27.35 1.23 -14.26
N ASP A 301 27.31 0.34 -13.28
CA ASP A 301 27.05 0.68 -11.88
C ASP A 301 25.69 1.37 -11.64
N ALA A 302 24.65 0.90 -12.34
CA ALA A 302 23.26 1.28 -12.13
C ALA A 302 22.71 1.07 -10.70
N LYS A 303 23.47 0.40 -9.82
CA LYS A 303 23.11 0.16 -8.42
C LYS A 303 23.00 1.51 -7.70
N GLY A 304 21.84 1.78 -7.12
CA GLY A 304 21.57 3.03 -6.40
C GLY A 304 20.89 4.13 -7.23
N CYS A 305 20.70 3.96 -8.54
CA CYS A 305 19.97 4.92 -9.37
C CYS A 305 18.44 4.97 -9.09
N GLY A 306 17.96 4.37 -8.00
CA GLY A 306 16.53 4.32 -7.65
C GLY A 306 15.70 3.35 -8.46
N LEU A 307 16.37 2.54 -9.29
CA LEU A 307 15.76 1.50 -10.11
C LEU A 307 16.19 0.11 -9.62
N ASP A 308 16.58 0.00 -8.35
CA ASP A 308 17.07 -1.24 -7.77
C ASP A 308 15.97 -2.32 -7.81
N GLY A 309 16.30 -3.49 -8.36
CA GLY A 309 15.35 -4.59 -8.55
C GLY A 309 14.52 -4.50 -9.84
N ALA A 310 14.62 -3.40 -10.60
CA ALA A 310 14.10 -3.33 -11.95
C ALA A 310 15.19 -3.74 -12.97
N GLU A 311 14.79 -4.49 -13.99
CA GLU A 311 15.63 -4.72 -15.17
C GLU A 311 15.22 -3.68 -16.20
N TYR A 312 16.14 -2.84 -16.67
CA TYR A 312 15.84 -1.77 -17.62
C TYR A 312 16.93 -1.58 -18.68
N LYS A 313 16.58 -0.89 -19.76
CA LYS A 313 17.47 -0.46 -20.85
C LYS A 313 17.28 1.03 -21.08
N VAL A 314 18.36 1.73 -21.40
CA VAL A 314 18.30 3.17 -21.71
C VAL A 314 18.72 3.36 -23.16
N GLN A 315 17.99 4.19 -23.89
CA GLN A 315 18.27 4.53 -25.29
C GLN A 315 18.18 6.03 -25.51
N TYR A 316 19.07 6.60 -26.31
CA TYR A 316 18.96 7.97 -26.80
C TYR A 316 18.39 7.96 -28.22
N CYS A 317 17.28 8.67 -28.43
CA CYS A 317 16.57 8.75 -29.70
C CYS A 317 16.87 10.11 -30.33
N SER A 318 17.91 10.17 -31.16
CA SER A 318 18.45 11.44 -31.66
C SER A 318 17.50 12.21 -32.57
N ASP A 319 16.54 11.53 -33.22
CA ASP A 319 15.56 12.22 -34.07
C ASP A 319 14.51 12.98 -33.25
N GLN A 320 14.29 12.55 -32.00
CA GLN A 320 13.33 13.15 -31.07
C GLN A 320 14.00 13.97 -29.96
N ASP A 321 15.34 13.97 -29.89
CA ASP A 321 16.13 14.56 -28.81
C ASP A 321 15.59 14.17 -27.41
N GLN A 322 15.40 12.86 -27.21
CA GLN A 322 14.85 12.30 -25.97
C GLN A 322 15.61 11.04 -25.53
N VAL A 323 15.55 10.75 -24.25
CA VAL A 323 16.05 9.49 -23.68
C VAL A 323 14.87 8.58 -23.37
N VAL A 324 14.87 7.35 -23.85
CA VAL A 324 13.86 6.34 -23.52
C VAL A 324 14.42 5.36 -22.50
N VAL A 325 13.73 5.23 -21.37
CA VAL A 325 14.01 4.21 -20.35
C VAL A 325 12.97 3.11 -20.50
N ARG A 326 13.41 1.93 -20.96
CA ARG A 326 12.58 0.73 -21.13
C ARG A 326 12.76 -0.18 -19.93
N PHE A 327 11.72 -0.30 -19.12
CA PHE A 327 11.63 -1.31 -18.08
C PHE A 327 11.27 -2.66 -18.71
N VAL A 328 11.98 -3.70 -18.32
CA VAL A 328 11.80 -5.10 -18.76
C VAL A 328 11.19 -5.94 -17.64
N LYS A 329 11.65 -5.73 -16.40
CA LYS A 329 11.08 -6.31 -15.18
C LYS A 329 10.96 -5.24 -14.09
N PRO A 330 9.92 -5.31 -13.23
CA PRO A 330 8.85 -6.33 -13.17
C PRO A 330 7.72 -6.13 -14.19
N MET A 331 7.75 -5.03 -14.94
CA MET A 331 6.76 -4.70 -15.97
C MET A 331 7.46 -4.16 -17.21
N GLN A 332 6.86 -4.42 -18.37
CA GLN A 332 7.34 -3.90 -19.65
C GLN A 332 6.68 -2.56 -19.94
N VAL A 333 7.40 -1.47 -19.70
CA VAL A 333 6.93 -0.11 -19.97
C VAL A 333 8.09 0.76 -20.44
N ASP A 334 7.81 1.62 -21.41
CA ASP A 334 8.76 2.58 -21.95
C ASP A 334 8.41 3.97 -21.42
N VAL A 335 9.42 4.69 -20.95
CA VAL A 335 9.30 6.07 -20.48
C VAL A 335 10.13 6.96 -21.38
N ALA A 336 9.48 7.88 -22.09
CA ALA A 336 10.18 8.92 -22.84
C ALA A 336 10.52 10.09 -21.90
N LEU A 337 11.79 10.44 -21.83
CA LEU A 337 12.33 11.58 -21.10
C LEU A 337 12.66 12.67 -22.12
N ALA A 338 11.85 13.71 -22.15
CA ALA A 338 12.05 14.85 -23.04
C ALA A 338 13.19 15.73 -22.52
N ARG A 339 13.87 16.43 -23.43
CA ARG A 339 14.88 17.41 -23.05
C ARG A 339 14.29 18.50 -22.15
N ALA A 340 14.96 18.78 -21.05
CA ALA A 340 14.52 19.71 -20.02
C ALA A 340 15.68 20.62 -19.59
N LYS A 341 15.34 21.70 -18.88
CA LYS A 341 16.35 22.55 -18.24
C LYS A 341 16.96 21.79 -17.07
N CYS A 342 18.28 21.82 -16.96
CA CYS A 342 18.96 21.19 -15.83
C CYS A 342 18.60 21.88 -14.52
N GLU A 343 17.98 21.14 -13.61
CA GLU A 343 17.72 21.60 -12.26
C GLU A 343 18.96 21.41 -11.39
N ALA A 344 19.23 22.39 -10.51
CA ALA A 344 20.28 22.30 -9.51
C ALA A 344 20.08 21.12 -8.54
N SER A 345 18.85 20.58 -8.45
CA SER A 345 18.48 19.43 -7.62
C SER A 345 19.07 18.08 -8.10
N LEU A 346 19.63 18.06 -9.32
CA LEU A 346 20.36 16.95 -9.94
C LEU A 346 21.89 17.16 -9.96
N ALA A 347 22.40 18.15 -9.23
CA ALA A 347 23.83 18.40 -9.04
C ALA A 347 24.46 17.46 -8.00
#